data_AF-A0A3A5A5J7-F1
#
_entry.id   AF-A0A3A5A5J7-F1
#
_cell.length_a   1.000
_cell.length_b   1.000
_cell.length_c   1.000
_cell.angle_alpha   90.00
_cell.angle_beta   90.00
_cell.angle_gamma   90.00
#
_symmetry.space_group_name_H-M   'P 1'
#
loop_
_entity.id
_entity.type
_entity.pdbx_description
1 polymer ?
#
loop_
_entity_poly.entity_id
_entity_poly.type
_entity_poly.pdbx_seq_one_letter_code
_entity_poly.pdbx_strand_id
1 'polypeptide(L)' 'MEGTPCLKLRTELWKRGIRQIDVALGIKLDPARLSKMVNGRQAMPERVRKSIAKHLRMDESELF' A
#
# COMPACT_ATOMS: atom_id res chain seq x y z
N MET A 1 4.71 -8.21 -16.63
CA MET A 1 3.43 -8.15 -15.90
C MET A 1 3.37 -6.80 -15.19
N GLU A 2 2.65 -5.85 -15.77
CA GLU A 2 2.32 -4.57 -15.14
C GLU A 2 1.16 -4.79 -14.16
N GLY A 3 1.14 -4.06 -13.04
CA GLY A 3 0.06 -4.10 -12.04
C GLY A 3 -0.88 -2.90 -12.18
N THR A 4 -2.05 -2.96 -11.54
CA THR A 4 -2.96 -1.81 -11.46
C THR A 4 -2.53 -0.87 -10.32
N PRO A 5 -2.52 0.46 -10.52
CA PRO A 5 -2.26 1.41 -9.44
C PRO A 5 -3.26 1.28 -8.27
N CYS A 6 -2.78 1.34 -7.03
CA CYS A 6 -3.60 1.25 -5.82
C CYS A 6 -4.19 2.63 -5.44
N LEU A 7 -5.15 3.12 -6.24
CA LEU A 7 -5.74 4.46 -6.07
C LEU A 7 -6.48 4.64 -4.73
N LYS A 8 -7.22 3.62 -4.29
CA LYS A 8 -7.93 3.64 -2.99
C LYS A 8 -6.95 3.85 -1.83
N LEU A 9 -5.91 3.01 -1.76
CA LEU A 9 -4.84 3.16 -0.77
C LEU A 9 -4.21 4.57 -0.80
N ARG A 10 -3.88 5.11 -1.97
CA ARG A 10 -3.31 6.47 -2.07
C ARG A 10 -4.23 7.53 -1.48
N THR A 11 -5.51 7.48 -1.84
CA THR A 11 -6.53 8.41 -1.32
C THR A 11 -6.64 8.31 0.18
N GLU A 12 -6.63 7.10 0.73
CA GLU A 12 -6.76 6.88 2.17
C GLU A 12 -5.54 7.38 2.95
N LEU A 13 -4.34 7.13 2.44
CA LEU A 13 -3.11 7.67 3.01
C LEU A 13 -3.13 9.21 3.03
N TRP A 14 -3.57 9.83 1.94
CA TRP A 14 -3.69 11.29 1.86
C TRP A 14 -4.72 11.85 2.85
N LYS A 15 -5.92 11.26 2.92
CA LYS A 15 -6.97 11.66 3.87
C LYS A 15 -6.51 11.62 5.32
N ARG A 16 -5.69 10.62 5.67
CA ARG A 16 -5.17 10.41 7.03
C ARG A 16 -3.85 11.13 7.29
N GLY A 17 -3.28 11.83 6.31
CA GLY A 17 -1.96 12.48 6.42
C GLY A 17 -0.81 11.50 6.62
N ILE A 18 -0.96 10.24 6.20
CA ILE A 18 0.04 9.19 6.36
C ILE A 18 0.93 9.17 5.12
N ARG A 19 2.26 9.20 5.30
CA ARG A 19 3.19 9.07 4.17
C ARG A 19 3.37 7.60 3.83
N GLN A 20 3.42 7.30 2.53
CA GLN A 20 3.64 5.92 2.06
C GLN A 20 4.95 5.31 2.61
N ILE A 21 5.98 6.13 2.83
CA ILE A 21 7.25 5.69 3.44
C ILE A 21 7.04 5.17 4.87
N ASP A 22 6.17 5.82 5.66
CA ASP A 22 5.91 5.41 7.04
C ASP A 22 5.20 4.05 7.07
N VAL A 23 4.27 3.80 6.14
CA VAL A 23 3.62 2.49 5.96
C VAL A 23 4.64 1.42 5.60
N ALA A 24 5.50 1.70 4.61
CA ALA A 24 6.55 0.77 4.18
C ALA A 24 7.44 0.36 5.36
N LEU A 25 7.93 1.33 6.13
CA LEU A 25 8.74 1.07 7.33
C LEU A 25 7.95 0.29 8.39
N GLY A 26 6.68 0.64 8.61
CA GLY A 26 5.79 -0.02 9.56
C GLY A 26 5.52 -1.50 9.24
N ILE A 27 5.52 -1.88 7.97
CA ILE A 27 5.38 -3.28 7.53
C ILE A 27 6.72 -3.95 7.17
N LYS A 28 7.86 -3.30 7.50
CA LYS A 28 9.22 -3.78 7.18
C LYS A 28 9.42 -4.10 5.69
N LEU A 29 8.88 -3.24 4.82
CA LEU A 29 9.02 -3.31 3.36
C LEU A 29 9.89 -2.15 2.87
N ASP A 30 10.74 -2.41 1.88
CA ASP A 30 11.49 -1.36 1.20
C ASP A 30 10.55 -0.27 0.62
N PRO A 31 10.76 1.03 0.93
CA PRO A 31 9.89 2.10 0.45
C PRO A 31 9.79 2.21 -1.07
N ALA A 32 10.88 1.98 -1.80
CA ALA A 32 10.88 2.03 -3.25
C ALA A 32 10.06 0.87 -3.84
N ARG A 33 10.12 -0.31 -3.21
CA ARG A 33 9.30 -1.46 -3.57
C ARG A 33 7.81 -1.19 -3.33
N LEU A 34 7.44 -0.62 -2.19
CA LEU A 34 6.04 -0.22 -1.96
C LEU A 34 5.58 0.81 -3.01
N SER A 35 6.44 1.76 -3.37
CA SER A 35 6.14 2.76 -4.41
C SER A 35 5.88 2.14 -5.78
N LYS A 36 6.68 1.14 -6.20
CA LYS A 36 6.43 0.42 -7.44
C LYS A 36 5.07 -0.28 -7.42
N MET A 37 4.70 -0.89 -6.30
CA MET A 37 3.41 -1.57 -6.14
C MET A 37 2.23 -0.60 -6.18
N VAL A 38 2.30 0.48 -5.39
CA VAL A 38 1.22 1.48 -5.31
C VAL A 38 0.99 2.18 -6.65
N ASN A 39 2.06 2.41 -7.43
CA ASN A 39 1.97 3.03 -8.75
C ASN A 39 1.68 2.05 -9.90
N GLY A 40 1.40 0.77 -9.62
CA GLY A 40 1.10 -0.22 -10.65
C GLY A 40 2.31 -0.70 -11.47
N ARG A 41 3.52 -0.25 -11.15
CA ARG A 41 4.75 -0.74 -11.82
C ARG A 41 5.09 -2.19 -11.43
N GLN A 42 4.50 -2.68 -10.34
CA GLN A 42 4.64 -4.05 -9.86
C GLN A 42 3.31 -4.51 -9.27
N ALA A 43 2.94 -5.78 -9.47
CA ALA A 43 1.79 -6.36 -8.78
C ALA A 43 2.01 -6.40 -7.25
N MET A 44 0.99 -5.99 -6.49
CA MET A 44 1.04 -6.06 -5.02
C MET A 44 0.61 -7.46 -4.54
N PRO A 45 1.51 -8.23 -3.89
CA PRO A 45 1.15 -9.55 -3.39
C PRO A 45 0.13 -9.46 -2.26
N GLU A 46 -0.73 -10.46 -2.12
CA GLU A 46 -1.76 -10.53 -1.07
C GLU A 46 -1.18 -10.36 0.34
N ARG A 47 -0.03 -10.99 0.64
CA ARG A 47 0.65 -10.81 1.94
C ARG A 47 1.00 -9.36 2.27
N VAL A 48 1.31 -8.55 1.24
CA VAL A 48 1.62 -7.13 1.39
C VAL A 48 0.33 -6.35 1.64
N ARG A 49 -0.74 -6.62 0.88
CA ARG A 49 -2.06 -6.02 1.12
C ARG A 49 -2.56 -6.29 2.54
N LYS A 50 -2.51 -7.54 2.99
CA LYS A 50 -2.81 -7.96 4.38
C LYS A 50 -2.00 -7.19 5.42
N SER A 51 -0.70 -7.03 5.19
CA SER A 51 0.18 -6.30 6.12
C SER A 51 -0.17 -4.81 6.20
N ILE A 52 -0.47 -4.19 5.05
CA ILE A 52 -0.90 -2.78 4.98
C ILE A 52 -2.25 -2.61 5.67
N ALA A 53 -3.23 -3.45 5.35
CA ALA A 53 -4.57 -3.44 5.96
C ALA A 53 -4.50 -3.55 7.48
N LYS A 54 -3.72 -4.52 7.98
CA LYS A 54 -3.47 -4.69 9.43
C LYS A 54 -2.78 -3.46 10.05
N HIS A 55 -1.78 -2.88 9.39
CA HIS A 55 -1.07 -1.71 9.89
C HIS A 55 -1.99 -0.47 9.95
N LEU A 56 -2.85 -0.30 8.95
CA LEU A 56 -3.80 0.80 8.85
C LEU A 56 -5.08 0.59 9.67
N ARG A 57 -5.30 -0.65 10.18
CA ARG A 57 -6.51 -1.11 10.89
C ARG A 57 -7.78 -0.95 10.05
N MET A 58 -7.71 -1.39 8.80
CA MET A 58 -8.80 -1.33 7.82
C MET A 58 -8.91 -2.66 7.07
N ASP A 59 -10.05 -2.93 6.44
CA ASP A 59 -10.22 -4.13 5.63
C ASP A 59 -9.53 -3.98 4.27
N GLU A 60 -9.05 -5.10 3.70
CA GLU A 60 -8.39 -5.09 2.38
C GLU A 60 -9.31 -4.56 1.27
N SER A 61 -10.61 -4.82 1.35
CA SER A 61 -11.63 -4.39 0.38
C SER A 61 -11.81 -2.87 0.32
N GLU A 62 -11.51 -2.18 1.41
CA GLU A 62 -11.55 -0.72 1.50
C GLU A 62 -10.32 -0.07 0.86
N LEU A 63 -9.19 -0.80 0.82
CA LEU A 63 -7.89 -0.28 0.40
C LEU A 63 -7.48 -0.69 -1.02
N PHE A 64 -8.00 -1.80 -1.55
CA PHE A 64 -7.57 -2.40 -2.81
C PHE A 64 -8.72 -2.77 -3.75
#